data_AF-A0A5C3LU69-F1
#
_entry.id   AF-A0A5C3LU69-F1
#
_cell.length_a   1.000
_cell.length_b   1.000
_cell.length_c   1.000
_cell.angle_alpha   90.00
_cell.angle_beta   90.00
_cell.angle_gamma   90.00
#
_symmetry.space_group_name_H-M   'P 1'
#
loop_
_entity.id
_entity.type
_entity.pdbx_description
1 polymer ?
#
loop_
_entity_poly.entity_id
_entity_poly.type
_entity_poly.pdbx_seq_one_letter_code
_entity_poly.pdbx_strand_id
1 'polypeptide(L)'
;MVGISGRALSKIASSFMVITSDNQKTNLGLSLKFEAKALKVVDYSQKEGRHWEFSDKAVELFREYKEKFPDVFRMLDGTGDAMAKAAEVLAGDDPDGRVKEIKSWLKSKGVRDFEPVSLFCDQLTKDTVTEIEALADSFTKSKSSSAIKKAIVKGIPRQAVLKPAHAVYRLQNQHFALGDRVTMVQDSGGVPLSIKGVVIGLNAKTMDVVWDVPFMSGSTLGDRCSQYRGSTVEFNTCLNLSNPQFVTSTNPKAPPPVRNEVPFKPRFGPHPAVRPAPGQAAAAGFKPAPHSNQPVHIMTNPNRGGRGGYANGRGGPPPAAAQTRPETTDQDSSAPSPQPNGGHGPSVPGRGFPRGGRGGFVPGFQRGRGGFVPGFDRGRGAPRGGFRGRGRGSFAAPTPS
;
A
#
# COMPACT_ATOMS: atom_id res chain seq x y z
N MET A 1 36.62 0.51 -7.95
CA MET A 1 36.03 -0.14 -6.76
C MET A 1 35.80 -1.65 -6.89
N VAL A 2 35.40 -2.22 -8.06
CA VAL A 2 35.36 -3.71 -8.26
C VAL A 2 35.89 -4.17 -9.65
N GLY A 3 36.16 -3.22 -10.55
CA GLY A 3 36.68 -3.52 -11.91
C GLY A 3 35.71 -4.31 -12.79
N ILE A 4 34.40 -4.12 -12.62
CA ILE A 4 33.35 -4.77 -13.43
C ILE A 4 32.79 -3.74 -14.40
N SER A 5 32.48 -4.12 -15.64
CA SER A 5 31.83 -3.21 -16.59
C SER A 5 30.41 -2.83 -16.12
N GLY A 6 29.93 -1.64 -16.49
CA GLY A 6 28.57 -1.22 -16.14
C GLY A 6 27.49 -2.17 -16.67
N ARG A 7 27.74 -2.80 -17.83
CA ARG A 7 26.85 -3.81 -18.42
C ARG A 7 26.81 -5.08 -17.59
N ALA A 8 27.97 -5.65 -17.26
CA ALA A 8 28.06 -6.86 -16.46
C ALA A 8 27.48 -6.66 -15.06
N LEU A 9 27.78 -5.52 -14.42
CA LEU A 9 27.19 -5.14 -13.14
C LEU A 9 25.66 -5.08 -13.22
N SER A 10 25.12 -4.46 -14.28
CA SER A 10 23.68 -4.35 -14.47
C SER A 10 23.01 -5.71 -14.63
N LYS A 11 23.60 -6.62 -15.43
CA LYS A 11 23.06 -7.97 -15.64
C LYS A 11 23.16 -8.83 -14.39
N ILE A 12 24.32 -8.88 -13.73
CA ILE A 12 24.53 -9.73 -12.54
C ILE A 12 23.74 -9.26 -11.32
N ALA A 13 23.55 -7.95 -11.15
CA ALA A 13 22.72 -7.42 -10.08
C ALA A 13 21.22 -7.69 -10.29
N SER A 14 20.81 -8.00 -11.52
CA SER A 14 19.43 -8.38 -11.86
C SER A 14 19.25 -9.90 -11.86
N SER A 15 18.13 -10.40 -12.38
CA SER A 15 17.97 -11.83 -12.67
C SER A 15 18.75 -12.18 -13.93
N PHE A 16 19.72 -13.08 -13.79
CA PHE A 16 20.54 -13.58 -14.91
C PHE A 16 20.24 -15.07 -15.10
N MET A 17 19.43 -15.38 -16.11
CA MET A 17 18.97 -16.73 -16.38
C MET A 17 19.89 -17.42 -17.41
N VAL A 18 20.29 -18.65 -17.10
CA VAL A 18 21.07 -19.52 -18.00
C VAL A 18 20.30 -20.81 -18.24
N ILE A 19 20.38 -21.33 -19.47
CA ILE A 19 19.76 -22.61 -19.86
C ILE A 19 20.80 -23.73 -19.74
N THR A 20 20.54 -24.73 -18.89
CA THR A 20 21.38 -25.95 -18.79
C THR A 20 21.14 -26.90 -19.98
N SER A 21 22.00 -27.91 -20.17
CA SER A 21 21.80 -28.91 -21.25
C SER A 21 20.42 -29.60 -21.18
N ASP A 22 19.90 -29.79 -19.96
CA ASP A 22 18.56 -30.32 -19.67
C ASP A 22 17.40 -29.36 -20.05
N ASN A 23 17.67 -28.26 -20.73
CA ASN A 23 16.73 -27.17 -21.04
C ASN A 23 16.10 -26.51 -19.79
N GLN A 24 16.69 -26.65 -18.61
CA GLN A 24 16.22 -26.00 -17.40
C GLN A 24 16.79 -24.59 -17.28
N LYS A 25 15.93 -23.63 -16.91
CA LYS A 25 16.35 -22.24 -16.67
C LYS A 25 16.79 -22.08 -15.22
N THR A 26 18.05 -21.71 -15.01
CA THR A 26 18.63 -21.47 -13.69
C THR A 26 19.03 -20.01 -13.55
N ASN A 27 18.59 -19.35 -12.48
CA ASN A 27 19.03 -17.99 -12.15
C ASN A 27 20.41 -18.03 -11.48
N LEU A 28 21.38 -17.37 -12.09
CA LEU A 28 22.72 -17.13 -11.56
C LEU A 28 22.93 -15.64 -11.18
N GLY A 29 21.89 -14.80 -11.31
CA GLY A 29 21.97 -13.41 -10.90
C GLY A 29 21.77 -13.22 -9.41
N LEU A 30 22.36 -12.16 -8.86
CA LEU A 30 22.23 -11.77 -7.46
C LEU A 30 20.84 -11.21 -7.12
N SER A 31 20.03 -10.86 -8.14
CA SER A 31 18.62 -10.48 -7.96
C SER A 31 18.42 -9.34 -6.95
N LEU A 32 19.37 -8.40 -6.90
CA LEU A 32 19.35 -7.23 -6.04
C LEU A 32 18.44 -6.14 -6.60
N LYS A 33 18.27 -6.08 -7.93
CA LYS A 33 17.40 -5.11 -8.60
C LYS A 33 16.40 -5.75 -9.55
N PHE A 34 15.18 -5.21 -9.59
CA PHE A 34 14.12 -5.65 -10.52
C PHE A 34 13.47 -4.45 -11.20
N GLU A 35 14.11 -3.94 -12.25
CA GLU A 35 13.65 -2.77 -13.00
C GLU A 35 12.21 -2.94 -13.53
N ALA A 36 11.92 -4.07 -14.20
CA ALA A 36 10.61 -4.33 -14.80
C ALA A 36 9.48 -4.49 -13.77
N LYS A 37 9.82 -4.90 -12.54
CA LYS A 37 8.84 -5.08 -11.45
C LYS A 37 8.81 -3.89 -10.49
N ALA A 38 9.65 -2.88 -10.72
CA ALA A 38 9.88 -1.77 -9.80
C ALA A 38 10.16 -2.24 -8.36
N LEU A 39 11.03 -3.25 -8.17
CA LEU A 39 11.45 -3.73 -6.85
C LEU A 39 12.96 -3.49 -6.61
N LYS A 40 13.30 -3.20 -5.36
CA LYS A 40 14.66 -3.15 -4.80
C LYS A 40 14.81 -4.19 -3.70
N VAL A 41 16.03 -4.64 -3.44
CA VAL A 41 16.35 -5.38 -2.22
C VAL A 41 16.86 -4.39 -1.17
N VAL A 42 16.20 -4.34 -0.01
CA VAL A 42 16.58 -3.51 1.16
C VAL A 42 18.01 -3.86 1.58
N ASP A 43 18.77 -2.91 2.12
CA ASP A 43 20.20 -3.04 2.49
C ASP A 43 21.19 -3.25 1.35
N TYR A 44 20.75 -3.63 0.15
CA TYR A 44 21.64 -3.94 -0.98
C TYR A 44 21.56 -2.95 -2.13
N SER A 45 20.36 -2.48 -2.45
CA SER A 45 20.13 -1.66 -3.65
C SER A 45 19.14 -0.54 -3.42
N GLN A 46 19.37 0.57 -4.10
CA GLN A 46 18.45 1.70 -4.18
C GLN A 46 18.45 2.23 -5.61
N LYS A 47 17.36 2.91 -5.97
CA LYS A 47 17.28 3.62 -7.24
C LYS A 47 17.13 5.10 -6.96
N GLU A 48 18.03 5.91 -7.51
CA GLU A 48 17.94 7.36 -7.48
C GLU A 48 17.86 7.90 -8.92
N GLY A 49 16.71 8.49 -9.25
CA GLY A 49 16.39 8.89 -10.62
C GLY A 49 16.55 7.76 -11.63
N ARG A 50 17.57 7.89 -12.49
CA ARG A 50 17.92 6.91 -13.53
C ARG A 50 18.99 5.91 -13.07
N HIS A 51 19.68 6.19 -11.98
CA HIS A 51 20.84 5.43 -11.54
C HIS A 51 20.43 4.42 -10.47
N TRP A 52 21.06 3.26 -10.53
CA TRP A 52 20.99 2.27 -9.47
C TRP A 52 22.22 2.43 -8.58
N GLU A 53 21.96 2.53 -7.29
CA GLU A 53 22.97 2.62 -6.25
C GLU A 53 23.00 1.31 -5.48
N PHE A 54 24.18 0.95 -5.01
CA PHE A 54 24.43 -0.31 -4.30
C PHE A 54 25.20 0.00 -3.02
N SER A 55 24.82 -0.67 -1.95
CA SER A 55 25.50 -0.51 -0.66
C SER A 55 26.86 -1.20 -0.64
N ASP A 56 27.66 -0.92 0.38
CA ASP A 56 28.94 -1.59 0.60
C ASP A 56 28.79 -3.12 0.72
N LYS A 57 27.70 -3.60 1.34
CA LYS A 57 27.36 -5.04 1.40
C LYS A 57 27.20 -5.65 0.00
N ALA A 58 26.53 -4.94 -0.90
CA ALA A 58 26.37 -5.38 -2.28
C ALA A 58 27.71 -5.34 -3.04
N VAL A 59 28.53 -4.32 -2.80
CA VAL A 59 29.87 -4.18 -3.40
C VAL A 59 30.78 -5.35 -3.01
N GLU A 60 30.78 -5.74 -1.73
CA GLU A 60 31.51 -6.91 -1.24
C GLU A 60 31.02 -8.20 -1.91
N LEU A 61 29.70 -8.39 -2.01
CA LEU A 61 29.11 -9.54 -2.69
C LEU A 61 29.49 -9.61 -4.19
N PHE A 62 29.54 -8.46 -4.89
CA PHE A 62 30.01 -8.41 -6.27
C PHE A 62 31.50 -8.79 -6.38
N ARG A 63 32.33 -8.33 -5.45
CA ARG A 63 33.78 -8.65 -5.42
C ARG A 63 33.99 -10.14 -5.23
N GLU A 64 33.36 -10.72 -4.22
CA GLU A 64 33.47 -12.15 -3.94
C GLU A 64 32.96 -13.02 -5.11
N TYR A 65 31.84 -12.62 -5.74
CA TYR A 65 31.34 -13.34 -6.92
C TYR A 65 32.40 -13.30 -8.02
N LYS A 66 32.92 -12.11 -8.35
CA LYS A 66 33.90 -11.97 -9.41
C LYS A 66 35.19 -12.77 -9.16
N GLU A 67 35.67 -12.80 -7.91
CA GLU A 67 36.86 -13.55 -7.54
C GLU A 67 36.67 -15.06 -7.68
N LYS A 68 35.50 -15.59 -7.29
CA LYS A 68 35.22 -17.03 -7.38
C LYS A 68 34.87 -17.51 -8.78
N PHE A 69 34.11 -16.71 -9.54
CA PHE A 69 33.56 -17.10 -10.83
C PHE A 69 33.85 -16.05 -11.91
N PRO A 70 35.14 -15.78 -12.21
CA PRO A 70 35.53 -14.71 -13.15
C PRO A 70 35.08 -14.99 -14.59
N ASP A 71 34.88 -16.25 -14.95
CA ASP A 71 34.37 -16.71 -16.25
C ASP A 71 32.95 -16.19 -16.53
N VAL A 72 32.07 -16.18 -15.53
CA VAL A 72 30.72 -15.60 -15.63
C VAL A 72 30.80 -14.12 -16.03
N PHE A 73 31.71 -13.36 -15.42
CA PHE A 73 31.84 -11.93 -15.67
C PHE A 73 32.43 -11.63 -17.06
N ARG A 74 33.34 -12.47 -17.57
CA ARG A 74 33.87 -12.34 -18.94
C ARG A 74 32.77 -12.48 -19.99
N MET A 75 31.84 -13.42 -19.81
CA MET A 75 30.70 -13.57 -20.72
C MET A 75 29.74 -12.39 -20.61
N LEU A 76 29.49 -11.87 -19.40
CA LEU A 76 28.57 -10.76 -19.19
C LEU A 76 29.03 -9.44 -19.86
N ASP A 77 30.33 -9.30 -20.08
CA ASP A 77 30.91 -8.18 -20.84
C ASP A 77 30.61 -8.29 -22.36
N GLY A 78 30.22 -9.45 -22.84
CA GLY A 78 29.86 -9.71 -24.23
C GLY A 78 28.55 -9.05 -24.69
N THR A 79 28.43 -8.87 -26.01
CA THR A 79 27.37 -8.08 -26.66
C THR A 79 26.03 -8.82 -26.80
N GLY A 80 25.98 -10.12 -26.51
CA GLY A 80 24.76 -10.94 -26.61
C GLY A 80 23.68 -10.54 -25.60
N ASP A 81 22.45 -10.40 -26.09
CA ASP A 81 21.25 -10.18 -25.26
C ASP A 81 20.29 -11.38 -25.24
N ALA A 82 20.61 -12.43 -26.00
CA ALA A 82 19.95 -13.72 -25.93
C ALA A 82 20.24 -14.42 -24.59
N MET A 83 19.29 -15.22 -24.12
CA MET A 83 19.47 -16.04 -22.91
C MET A 83 20.56 -17.08 -23.17
N ALA A 84 21.70 -16.92 -22.49
CA ALA A 84 22.89 -17.70 -22.76
C ALA A 84 22.70 -19.16 -22.34
N LYS A 85 23.23 -20.08 -23.15
CA LYS A 85 23.32 -21.50 -22.78
C LYS A 85 24.47 -21.72 -21.80
N ALA A 86 24.38 -22.71 -20.92
CA ALA A 86 25.43 -23.01 -19.94
C ALA A 86 26.80 -23.23 -20.61
N ALA A 87 26.81 -23.91 -21.76
CA ALA A 87 28.01 -24.13 -22.58
C ALA A 87 28.61 -22.84 -23.19
N GLU A 88 27.81 -21.76 -23.33
CA GLU A 88 28.28 -20.45 -23.81
C GLU A 88 28.79 -19.57 -22.67
N VAL A 89 28.32 -19.81 -21.44
CA VAL A 89 28.66 -19.01 -20.25
C VAL A 89 29.91 -19.53 -19.54
N LEU A 90 30.08 -20.85 -19.50
CA LEU A 90 31.07 -21.52 -18.67
C LEU A 90 32.02 -22.31 -19.57
N ALA A 91 33.26 -21.84 -19.70
CA ALA A 91 34.30 -22.57 -20.41
C ALA A 91 34.72 -23.81 -19.61
N GLY A 92 34.67 -25.00 -20.20
CA GLY A 92 35.12 -26.25 -19.59
C GLY A 92 34.34 -27.48 -20.07
N ASP A 93 34.80 -28.67 -19.65
CA ASP A 93 34.23 -29.96 -20.04
C ASP A 93 32.86 -30.27 -19.36
N ASP A 94 32.57 -29.64 -18.21
CA ASP A 94 31.29 -29.79 -17.49
C ASP A 94 30.64 -28.43 -17.16
N PRO A 95 29.93 -27.80 -18.13
CA PRO A 95 29.25 -26.52 -17.90
C PRO A 95 28.10 -26.65 -16.89
N ASP A 96 27.38 -27.78 -16.84
CA ASP A 96 26.23 -27.92 -15.95
C ASP A 96 26.64 -28.15 -14.48
N GLY A 97 27.75 -28.88 -14.24
CA GLY A 97 28.36 -28.98 -12.91
C GLY A 97 28.75 -27.60 -12.36
N ARG A 98 29.29 -26.75 -13.22
CA ARG A 98 29.70 -25.39 -12.84
C ARG A 98 28.50 -24.46 -12.57
N VAL A 99 27.38 -24.59 -13.31
CA VAL A 99 26.10 -23.94 -12.97
C VAL A 99 25.61 -24.36 -11.57
N LYS A 100 25.72 -25.66 -11.23
CA LYS A 100 25.32 -26.18 -9.91
C LYS A 100 26.21 -25.64 -8.79
N GLU A 101 27.52 -25.52 -9.03
CA GLU A 101 28.47 -24.93 -8.09
C GLU A 101 28.12 -23.47 -7.77
N ILE A 102 27.93 -22.65 -8.81
CA ILE A 102 27.54 -21.23 -8.65
C ILE A 102 26.21 -21.14 -7.89
N LYS A 103 25.22 -21.96 -8.25
CA LYS A 103 23.92 -22.00 -7.56
C LYS A 103 24.06 -22.38 -6.08
N SER A 104 24.96 -23.32 -5.75
CA SER A 104 25.25 -23.71 -4.38
C SER A 104 25.90 -22.56 -3.60
N TRP A 105 26.85 -21.86 -4.21
CA TRP A 105 27.48 -20.69 -3.61
C TRP A 105 26.50 -19.52 -3.41
N LEU A 106 25.64 -19.23 -4.38
CA LEU A 106 24.58 -18.23 -4.23
C LEU A 106 23.62 -18.57 -3.09
N LYS A 107 23.33 -19.87 -2.88
CA LYS A 107 22.53 -20.34 -1.76
C LYS A 107 23.27 -20.15 -0.43
N SER A 108 24.57 -20.45 -0.36
CA SER A 108 25.33 -20.27 0.88
C SER A 108 25.50 -18.80 1.28
N LYS A 109 25.43 -17.88 0.30
CA LYS A 109 25.39 -16.43 0.51
C LYS A 109 24.00 -15.87 0.86
N GLY A 110 22.96 -16.71 0.94
CA GLY A 110 21.62 -16.26 1.32
C GLY A 110 20.92 -15.38 0.27
N VAL A 111 21.38 -15.41 -0.99
CA VAL A 111 20.85 -14.54 -2.07
C VAL A 111 19.35 -14.76 -2.31
N ARG A 112 18.84 -15.95 -1.99
CA ARG A 112 17.42 -16.29 -2.10
C ARG A 112 16.56 -15.78 -0.96
N ASP A 113 17.18 -15.45 0.16
CA ASP A 113 16.50 -15.00 1.38
C ASP A 113 16.34 -13.47 1.40
N PHE A 114 16.95 -12.78 0.41
CA PHE A 114 16.77 -11.36 0.19
C PHE A 114 15.30 -11.01 -0.06
N GLU A 115 14.81 -10.02 0.67
CA GLU A 115 13.44 -9.54 0.56
C GLU A 115 13.33 -8.45 -0.53
N PRO A 116 12.66 -8.72 -1.66
CA PRO A 116 12.39 -7.70 -2.65
C PRO A 116 11.21 -6.83 -2.21
N VAL A 117 11.47 -5.53 -2.03
CA VAL A 117 10.51 -4.52 -1.62
C VAL A 117 10.23 -3.57 -2.78
N SER A 118 9.03 -3.00 -2.81
CA SER A 118 8.67 -1.95 -3.77
C SER A 118 9.70 -0.81 -3.76
N LEU A 119 10.11 -0.36 -4.94
CA LEU A 119 10.97 0.82 -5.08
C LEU A 119 10.39 2.05 -4.39
N PHE A 120 9.07 2.12 -4.33
CA PHE A 120 8.31 3.26 -3.85
C PHE A 120 8.10 3.29 -2.34
N CYS A 121 8.59 2.27 -1.64
CA CYS A 121 8.40 2.13 -0.21
C CYS A 121 9.74 2.10 0.49
N ASP A 122 9.81 2.73 1.64
CA ASP A 122 10.94 2.64 2.55
C ASP A 122 10.58 1.68 3.67
N GLN A 123 11.46 0.73 3.98
CA GLN A 123 11.20 -0.33 4.95
C GLN A 123 12.47 -0.70 5.70
N LEU A 124 12.32 -1.08 6.97
CA LEU A 124 13.39 -1.66 7.78
C LEU A 124 13.55 -3.16 7.49
N THR A 125 14.76 -3.68 7.71
CA THR A 125 15.05 -5.11 7.55
C THR A 125 14.40 -5.94 8.66
N LYS A 126 14.12 -7.20 8.36
CA LYS A 126 13.55 -8.17 9.31
C LYS A 126 14.37 -8.30 10.60
N ASP A 127 15.71 -8.28 10.49
CA ASP A 127 16.61 -8.38 11.64
C ASP A 127 16.43 -7.17 12.56
N THR A 128 16.42 -5.96 12.01
CA THR A 128 16.17 -4.73 12.78
C THR A 128 14.78 -4.73 13.42
N VAL A 129 13.76 -5.21 12.71
CA VAL A 129 12.40 -5.33 13.28
C VAL A 129 12.39 -6.30 14.47
N THR A 130 13.09 -7.42 14.37
CA THR A 130 13.22 -8.41 15.45
C THR A 130 13.89 -7.80 16.69
N GLU A 131 14.95 -7.00 16.49
CA GLU A 131 15.61 -6.28 17.58
C GLU A 131 14.68 -5.24 18.24
N ILE A 132 13.91 -4.50 17.43
CA ILE A 132 12.90 -3.54 17.91
C ILE A 132 11.86 -4.24 18.79
N GLU A 133 11.36 -5.41 18.37
CA GLU A 133 10.42 -6.21 19.16
C GLU A 133 11.02 -6.66 20.48
N ALA A 134 12.24 -7.22 20.46
CA ALA A 134 12.93 -7.67 21.67
C ALA A 134 13.12 -6.52 22.67
N LEU A 135 13.47 -5.33 22.17
CA LEU A 135 13.62 -4.12 22.97
C LEU A 135 12.26 -3.64 23.53
N ALA A 136 11.20 -3.64 22.72
CA ALA A 136 9.84 -3.32 23.18
C ALA A 136 9.34 -4.28 24.27
N ASP A 137 9.67 -5.57 24.16
CA ASP A 137 9.37 -6.58 25.16
C ASP A 137 10.13 -6.38 26.46
N SER A 138 11.41 -6.02 26.37
CA SER A 138 12.21 -5.68 27.55
C SER A 138 11.60 -4.50 28.32
N PHE A 139 11.19 -3.45 27.61
CA PHE A 139 10.53 -2.31 28.23
C PHE A 139 9.19 -2.69 28.81
N THR A 140 8.39 -3.49 28.11
CA THR A 140 7.08 -3.91 28.58
C THR A 140 7.18 -4.79 29.83
N LYS A 141 8.19 -5.65 29.95
CA LYS A 141 8.48 -6.41 31.19
C LYS A 141 8.88 -5.52 32.36
N SER A 142 9.58 -4.41 32.08
CA SER A 142 10.00 -3.45 33.12
C SER A 142 8.90 -2.47 33.57
N LYS A 143 7.76 -2.40 32.85
CA LYS A 143 6.66 -1.49 33.19
C LYS A 143 6.00 -1.91 34.50
N SER A 144 6.11 -1.07 35.53
CA SER A 144 5.35 -1.23 36.78
C SER A 144 4.16 -0.27 36.80
N SER A 145 2.98 -0.77 37.19
CA SER A 145 1.78 0.06 37.38
C SER A 145 1.99 1.12 38.47
N SER A 146 2.85 0.83 39.45
CA SER A 146 3.25 1.74 40.52
C SER A 146 4.05 2.97 40.03
N ALA A 147 4.70 2.90 38.87
CA ALA A 147 5.39 4.04 38.28
C ALA A 147 4.44 5.04 37.58
N ILE A 148 3.18 4.65 37.32
CA ILE A 148 2.21 5.49 36.61
C ILE A 148 1.58 6.47 37.61
N LYS A 149 2.08 7.71 37.62
CA LYS A 149 1.50 8.79 38.42
C LYS A 149 0.27 9.36 37.73
N LYS A 150 -0.88 9.30 38.41
CA LYS A 150 -2.07 10.05 38.00
C LYS A 150 -1.86 11.53 38.32
N ALA A 151 -2.03 12.39 37.33
CA ALA A 151 -2.01 13.84 37.50
C ALA A 151 -3.37 14.43 37.11
N ILE A 152 -3.95 15.24 37.99
CA ILE A 152 -5.16 16.01 37.69
C ILE A 152 -4.72 17.37 37.18
N VAL A 153 -4.92 17.61 35.89
CA VAL A 153 -4.60 18.88 35.24
C VAL A 153 -5.90 19.63 34.95
N LYS A 154 -6.05 20.85 35.47
CA LYS A 154 -7.23 21.70 35.30
C LYS A 154 -6.95 22.84 34.32
N GLY A 155 -7.99 23.37 33.69
CA GLY A 155 -7.88 24.54 32.82
C GLY A 155 -7.23 24.28 31.46
N ILE A 156 -7.25 23.04 30.96
CA ILE A 156 -6.66 22.71 29.65
C ILE A 156 -7.51 23.34 28.53
N PRO A 157 -6.92 24.17 27.66
CA PRO A 157 -7.62 24.69 26.48
C PRO A 157 -8.12 23.57 25.57
N ARG A 158 -9.33 23.69 25.01
CA ARG A 158 -9.90 22.68 24.10
C ARG A 158 -8.99 22.36 22.91
N GLN A 159 -8.24 23.35 22.44
CA GLN A 159 -7.30 23.20 21.33
C GLN A 159 -6.15 22.23 21.63
N ALA A 160 -5.77 22.08 22.90
CA ALA A 160 -4.70 21.20 23.36
C ALA A 160 -5.18 19.75 23.61
N VAL A 161 -6.47 19.46 23.40
CA VAL A 161 -7.05 18.12 23.57
C VAL A 161 -7.54 17.62 22.22
N LEU A 162 -7.15 16.39 21.88
CA LEU A 162 -7.64 15.71 20.69
C LEU A 162 -8.70 14.68 21.09
N LYS A 163 -9.89 14.78 20.49
CA LYS A 163 -10.89 13.72 20.55
C LYS A 163 -10.50 12.61 19.57
N PRO A 164 -10.37 11.34 19.99
CA PRO A 164 -10.04 10.19 19.12
C PRO A 164 -10.82 10.12 17.81
N ALA A 165 -12.15 10.21 17.86
CA ALA A 165 -13.04 10.25 16.69
C ALA A 165 -12.72 11.36 15.67
N HIS A 166 -11.93 12.36 16.04
CA HIS A 166 -11.58 13.51 15.20
C HIS A 166 -10.18 13.36 14.56
N ALA A 167 -9.46 12.27 14.83
CA ALA A 167 -8.09 12.04 14.34
C ALA A 167 -7.97 12.19 12.82
N VAL A 168 -8.90 11.59 12.06
CA VAL A 168 -8.91 11.56 10.58
C VAL A 168 -8.73 12.93 9.93
N TYR A 169 -9.32 13.99 10.51
CA TYR A 169 -9.28 15.34 9.97
C TYR A 169 -8.41 16.31 10.78
N ARG A 170 -8.03 15.96 12.02
CA ARG A 170 -7.14 16.77 12.87
C ARG A 170 -5.67 16.42 12.69
N LEU A 171 -5.35 15.17 12.39
CA LEU A 171 -3.99 14.64 12.24
C LEU A 171 -3.57 14.54 10.77
N GLN A 172 -3.96 15.52 9.96
CA GLN A 172 -3.56 15.59 8.57
C GLN A 172 -2.12 16.08 8.44
N ASN A 173 -1.43 15.68 7.37
CA ASN A 173 -0.11 16.19 7.01
C ASN A 173 0.97 16.01 8.10
N GLN A 174 0.82 14.97 8.92
CA GLN A 174 1.82 14.60 9.89
C GLN A 174 2.98 13.87 9.19
N HIS A 175 4.19 14.28 9.49
CA HIS A 175 5.41 13.66 8.97
C HIS A 175 5.79 12.44 9.78
N PHE A 176 6.19 11.38 9.09
CA PHE A 176 6.69 10.14 9.67
C PHE A 176 7.99 9.74 8.98
N ALA A 177 8.90 9.17 9.75
CA ALA A 177 10.12 8.52 9.28
C ALA A 177 10.16 7.07 9.80
N LEU A 178 10.98 6.24 9.16
CA LEU A 178 11.29 4.91 9.69
C LEU A 178 11.93 5.05 11.07
N GLY A 179 11.54 4.19 12.01
CA GLY A 179 11.99 4.22 13.39
C GLY A 179 11.22 5.18 14.30
N ASP A 180 10.31 6.00 13.76
CA ASP A 180 9.52 6.90 14.61
C ASP A 180 8.61 6.13 15.57
N ARG A 181 8.53 6.62 16.81
CA ARG A 181 7.55 6.16 17.79
C ARG A 181 6.21 6.78 17.53
N VAL A 182 5.19 5.94 17.51
CA VAL A 182 3.81 6.34 17.25
C VAL A 182 2.87 5.77 18.28
N THR A 183 1.68 6.36 18.39
CA THR A 183 0.56 5.80 19.16
C THR A 183 -0.72 5.86 18.36
N MET A 184 -1.54 4.81 18.49
CA MET A 184 -2.86 4.74 17.88
C MET A 184 -3.81 5.72 18.58
N VAL A 185 -4.42 6.61 17.81
CA VAL A 185 -5.35 7.62 18.32
C VAL A 185 -6.78 7.35 17.87
N GLN A 186 -6.98 6.66 16.74
CA GLN A 186 -8.33 6.33 16.28
C GLN A 186 -9.02 5.38 17.26
N ASP A 187 -10.27 5.68 17.64
CA ASP A 187 -11.09 4.89 18.56
C ASP A 187 -11.88 3.77 17.88
N SER A 188 -11.80 3.69 16.55
CA SER A 188 -12.40 2.66 15.72
C SER A 188 -11.33 1.94 14.89
N GLY A 189 -11.48 0.63 14.67
CA GLY A 189 -10.60 -0.15 13.80
C GLY A 189 -10.11 -1.42 14.48
N GLY A 190 -9.12 -2.07 13.87
CA GLY A 190 -8.53 -3.32 14.39
C GLY A 190 -7.45 -3.11 15.47
N VAL A 191 -6.86 -1.92 15.54
CA VAL A 191 -5.77 -1.60 16.48
C VAL A 191 -6.35 -0.96 17.76
N PRO A 192 -6.01 -1.46 18.96
CA PRO A 192 -6.49 -0.87 20.21
C PRO A 192 -6.06 0.60 20.39
N LEU A 193 -6.96 1.41 20.95
CA LEU A 193 -6.67 2.81 21.26
C LEU A 193 -5.47 2.95 22.21
N SER A 194 -4.62 3.94 21.98
CA SER A 194 -3.45 4.30 22.80
C SER A 194 -2.35 3.23 22.89
N ILE A 195 -2.43 2.15 22.12
CA ILE A 195 -1.27 1.27 21.93
C ILE A 195 -0.17 2.05 21.21
N LYS A 196 1.08 1.74 21.54
CA LYS A 196 2.25 2.42 20.97
C LYS A 196 3.05 1.44 20.12
N GLY A 197 3.68 1.96 19.08
CA GLY A 197 4.39 1.16 18.08
C GLY A 197 5.53 1.95 17.43
N VAL A 198 6.34 1.26 16.63
CA VAL A 198 7.43 1.82 15.84
C VAL A 198 7.07 1.70 14.36
N VAL A 199 7.29 2.76 13.60
CA VAL A 199 7.12 2.75 12.14
C VAL A 199 8.27 1.95 11.52
N ILE A 200 7.93 0.84 10.86
CA ILE A 200 8.90 -0.03 10.19
C ILE A 200 8.82 0.04 8.66
N GLY A 201 7.75 0.62 8.13
CA GLY A 201 7.57 0.80 6.69
C GLY A 201 6.73 2.01 6.36
N LEU A 202 7.06 2.69 5.26
CA LEU A 202 6.34 3.84 4.73
C LEU A 202 5.90 3.55 3.29
N ASN A 203 4.58 3.65 3.07
CA ASN A 203 3.93 3.55 1.77
C ASN A 203 3.24 4.88 1.42
N ALA A 204 2.42 4.92 0.36
CA ALA A 204 1.93 6.19 -0.20
C ALA A 204 0.90 6.91 0.65
N LYS A 205 0.09 6.11 1.32
CA LYS A 205 -1.05 6.56 2.10
C LYS A 205 -1.08 5.91 3.48
N THR A 206 -0.20 4.93 3.68
CA THR A 206 -0.18 4.07 4.85
C THR A 206 1.25 3.88 5.33
N MET A 207 1.37 3.45 6.57
CA MET A 207 2.61 3.01 7.19
C MET A 207 2.41 1.65 7.83
N ASP A 208 3.47 0.87 7.84
CA ASP A 208 3.55 -0.39 8.54
C ASP A 208 4.14 -0.13 9.92
N VAL A 209 3.40 -0.53 10.96
CA VAL A 209 3.77 -0.29 12.37
C VAL A 209 3.85 -1.62 13.09
N VAL A 210 4.91 -1.80 13.87
CA VAL A 210 5.05 -2.89 14.83
C VAL A 210 4.71 -2.36 16.22
N TRP A 211 3.74 -2.97 16.86
CA TRP A 211 3.21 -2.52 18.14
C TRP A 211 3.93 -3.17 19.33
N ASP A 212 4.02 -2.43 20.44
CA ASP A 212 4.70 -2.87 21.68
C ASP A 212 4.04 -4.08 22.34
N VAL A 213 2.79 -4.37 22.01
CA VAL A 213 1.97 -5.41 22.64
C VAL A 213 1.19 -6.14 21.53
N PRO A 214 1.06 -7.48 21.60
CA PRO A 214 0.28 -8.21 20.62
C PRO A 214 -1.23 -7.95 20.81
N PHE A 215 -1.98 -7.96 19.72
CA PHE A 215 -3.43 -7.76 19.70
C PHE A 215 -4.11 -8.60 18.62
N MET A 216 -5.39 -8.92 18.81
CA MET A 216 -6.10 -9.95 18.05
C MET A 216 -6.11 -9.73 16.52
N SER A 217 -6.16 -8.48 16.07
CA SER A 217 -6.16 -8.13 14.65
C SER A 217 -4.76 -7.87 14.08
N GLY A 218 -3.70 -8.09 14.87
CA GLY A 218 -2.34 -7.94 14.40
C GLY A 218 -1.94 -9.06 13.45
N SER A 219 -1.02 -8.74 12.54
CA SER A 219 -0.47 -9.61 11.51
C SER A 219 1.05 -9.74 11.66
N THR A 220 1.69 -10.56 10.83
CA THR A 220 3.15 -10.67 10.74
C THR A 220 3.76 -9.73 9.71
N LEU A 221 2.93 -8.92 9.03
CA LEU A 221 3.34 -8.03 7.94
C LEU A 221 4.17 -8.73 6.85
N GLY A 222 3.87 -10.00 6.55
CA GLY A 222 4.65 -10.79 5.59
C GLY A 222 5.87 -11.46 6.22
N ASP A 223 5.72 -11.98 7.45
CA ASP A 223 6.81 -12.63 8.21
C ASP A 223 7.98 -11.70 8.59
N ARG A 224 7.70 -10.40 8.70
CA ARG A 224 8.65 -9.37 9.13
C ARG A 224 8.64 -9.14 10.63
N CYS A 225 7.48 -9.36 11.27
CA CYS A 225 7.31 -9.25 12.70
C CYS A 225 6.60 -10.48 13.27
N SER A 226 6.66 -10.68 14.59
CA SER A 226 5.95 -11.78 15.23
C SER A 226 4.43 -11.68 15.07
N GLN A 227 3.74 -12.80 15.23
CA GLN A 227 2.29 -12.87 15.06
C GLN A 227 1.58 -11.91 16.02
N TYR A 228 0.50 -11.29 15.54
CA TYR A 228 -0.31 -10.35 16.32
C TYR A 228 0.38 -9.02 16.68
N ARG A 229 1.57 -8.71 16.12
CA ARG A 229 2.30 -7.47 16.41
C ARG A 229 2.21 -6.38 15.37
N GLY A 230 2.06 -6.72 14.10
CA GLY A 230 2.17 -5.76 13.00
C GLY A 230 0.84 -5.35 12.40
N SER A 231 0.71 -4.10 11.98
CA SER A 231 -0.42 -3.68 11.13
C SER A 231 -0.05 -2.53 10.20
N THR A 232 -0.70 -2.49 9.05
CA THR A 232 -0.69 -1.34 8.14
C THR A 232 -1.82 -0.38 8.53
N VAL A 233 -1.49 0.89 8.77
CA VAL A 233 -2.42 1.94 9.21
C VAL A 233 -2.25 3.21 8.39
N GLU A 234 -3.29 4.05 8.30
CA GLU A 234 -3.20 5.36 7.62
C GLU A 234 -2.48 6.39 8.52
N PHE A 235 -1.85 7.38 7.89
CA PHE A 235 -1.07 8.42 8.59
C PHE A 235 -1.86 9.21 9.64
N ASN A 236 -3.14 9.46 9.38
CA ASN A 236 -4.04 10.25 10.23
C ASN A 236 -4.62 9.47 11.43
N THR A 237 -4.34 8.17 11.54
CA THR A 237 -4.82 7.31 12.64
C THR A 237 -3.90 7.36 13.85
N CYS A 238 -2.65 7.79 13.66
CA CYS A 238 -1.60 7.75 14.65
C CYS A 238 -1.04 9.14 14.95
N LEU A 239 -0.47 9.29 16.14
CA LEU A 239 0.33 10.44 16.54
C LEU A 239 1.80 10.04 16.66
N ASN A 240 2.67 10.82 16.03
CA ASN A 240 4.12 10.73 16.09
C ASN A 240 4.59 11.34 17.41
N LEU A 241 5.25 10.50 18.20
CA LEU A 241 5.82 10.81 19.50
C LEU A 241 7.30 11.15 19.41
N SER A 242 8.00 10.67 18.38
CA SER A 242 9.42 10.99 18.11
C SER A 242 9.58 12.41 17.57
N ASN A 243 8.72 12.80 16.64
CA ASN A 243 8.64 14.16 16.09
C ASN A 243 7.26 14.79 16.36
N PRO A 244 7.06 15.39 17.57
CA PRO A 244 5.78 15.93 17.98
C PRO A 244 5.38 17.17 17.15
N GLN A 245 4.40 17.02 16.27
CA GLN A 245 3.94 18.08 15.35
C GLN A 245 2.64 18.76 15.78
N PHE A 246 1.92 18.21 16.76
CA PHE A 246 0.62 18.72 17.21
C PHE A 246 0.64 19.22 18.66
N VAL A 247 1.83 19.60 19.15
CA VAL A 247 1.99 20.15 20.50
C VAL A 247 1.44 21.58 20.52
N THR A 248 0.53 21.85 21.45
CA THR A 248 -0.04 23.18 21.66
C THR A 248 0.21 23.63 23.10
N SER A 249 0.48 24.93 23.29
CA SER A 249 0.63 25.49 24.63
C SER A 249 -0.67 25.39 25.44
N THR A 250 -0.52 25.09 26.72
CA THR A 250 -1.62 25.10 27.70
C THR A 250 -1.99 26.52 28.14
N ASN A 251 -1.19 27.53 27.77
CA ASN A 251 -1.51 28.93 28.03
C ASN A 251 -2.63 29.40 27.07
N PRO A 252 -3.80 29.84 27.58
CA PRO A 252 -4.91 30.28 26.74
C PRO A 252 -4.61 31.53 25.89
N LYS A 253 -3.55 32.28 26.20
CA LYS A 253 -3.10 33.45 25.43
C LYS A 253 -2.05 33.12 24.37
N ALA A 254 -1.63 31.86 24.25
CA ALA A 254 -0.65 31.48 23.24
C ALA A 254 -1.24 31.58 21.82
N PRO A 255 -0.43 31.97 20.83
CA PRO A 255 -0.87 31.97 19.44
C PRO A 255 -1.34 30.58 19.01
N PRO A 256 -2.32 30.49 18.09
CA PRO A 256 -2.83 29.21 17.62
C PRO A 256 -1.69 28.39 17.00
N PRO A 257 -1.69 27.05 17.19
CA PRO A 257 -0.66 26.19 16.64
C PRO A 257 -0.66 26.29 15.11
N VAL A 258 0.52 26.51 14.53
CA VAL A 258 0.71 26.50 13.08
C VAL A 258 0.39 25.10 12.58
N ARG A 259 -0.61 24.98 11.70
CA ARG A 259 -0.90 23.70 11.03
C ARG A 259 0.11 23.51 9.92
N ASN A 260 0.70 22.32 9.83
CA ASN A 260 1.46 21.95 8.66
C ASN A 260 0.50 21.83 7.46
N GLU A 261 0.48 22.86 6.63
CA GLU A 261 -0.31 22.88 5.40
C GLU A 261 0.34 22.06 4.29
N VAL A 262 1.65 21.82 4.39
CA VAL A 262 2.41 21.02 3.43
C VAL A 262 1.98 19.56 3.55
N PRO A 263 1.40 18.95 2.49
CA PRO A 263 1.00 17.56 2.52
C PRO A 263 2.21 16.67 2.81
N PHE A 264 2.06 15.75 3.76
CA PHE A 264 3.08 14.74 3.99
C PHE A 264 3.15 13.83 2.76
N LYS A 265 4.27 13.93 2.05
CA LYS A 265 4.62 13.06 0.94
C LYS A 265 5.85 12.28 1.39
N PRO A 266 5.69 11.09 2.01
CA PRO A 266 6.83 10.24 2.31
C PRO A 266 7.65 10.05 1.04
N ARG A 267 8.97 9.86 1.17
CA ARG A 267 9.84 9.71 0.00
C ARG A 267 9.35 8.52 -0.82
N PHE A 268 8.61 8.80 -1.87
CA PHE A 268 8.34 7.83 -2.92
C PHE A 268 9.66 7.63 -3.64
N GLY A 269 10.04 6.37 -3.82
CA GLY A 269 11.07 5.97 -4.77
C GLY A 269 10.99 6.78 -6.05
N PRO A 270 12.11 6.89 -6.77
CA PRO A 270 12.45 8.04 -7.58
C PRO A 270 11.28 8.49 -8.45
N HIS A 271 10.80 9.72 -8.21
CA HIS A 271 9.92 10.42 -9.14
C HIS A 271 10.61 10.47 -10.50
N PRO A 272 10.16 9.76 -11.54
CA PRO A 272 10.52 10.16 -12.88
C PRO A 272 9.61 11.33 -13.22
N ALA A 273 9.97 12.52 -12.74
CA ALA A 273 9.68 13.75 -13.45
C ALA A 273 10.93 14.16 -14.27
N VAL A 274 11.75 13.19 -14.70
CA VAL A 274 12.70 13.45 -15.77
C VAL A 274 11.88 13.52 -17.05
N ARG A 275 11.31 14.69 -17.34
CA ARG A 275 11.09 15.06 -18.73
C ARG A 275 12.48 14.97 -19.36
N PRO A 276 12.75 14.03 -20.28
CA PRO A 276 14.06 14.00 -20.90
C PRO A 276 14.33 15.37 -21.52
N ALA A 277 15.55 15.87 -21.35
CA ALA A 277 15.97 17.07 -22.06
C ALA A 277 15.72 16.87 -23.57
N PRO A 278 15.40 17.93 -24.34
CA PRO A 278 15.15 17.79 -25.77
C PRO A 278 16.27 16.97 -26.45
N GLY A 279 15.91 15.83 -27.03
CA GLY A 279 16.87 14.91 -27.68
C GLY A 279 17.28 13.65 -26.89
N GLN A 280 16.86 13.47 -25.63
CA GLN A 280 17.13 12.22 -24.89
C GLN A 280 15.94 11.25 -24.88
N ALA A 281 16.24 9.95 -24.97
CA ALA A 281 15.23 8.89 -24.86
C ALA A 281 14.63 8.82 -23.44
N ALA A 282 13.30 8.70 -23.34
CA ALA A 282 12.60 8.57 -22.07
C ALA A 282 13.02 7.30 -21.32
N ALA A 283 13.26 7.40 -20.01
CA ALA A 283 13.46 6.24 -19.17
C ALA A 283 12.12 5.53 -18.94
N ALA A 284 12.14 4.20 -19.04
CA ALA A 284 11.03 3.28 -18.75
C ALA A 284 9.80 3.39 -19.66
N GLY A 285 9.96 3.12 -20.97
CA GLY A 285 8.83 2.75 -21.86
C GLY A 285 7.68 3.77 -21.99
N PHE A 286 7.78 4.91 -21.31
CA PHE A 286 6.78 5.95 -21.28
C PHE A 286 7.05 6.84 -22.49
N LYS A 287 6.34 6.53 -23.58
CA LYS A 287 6.20 7.48 -24.69
C LYS A 287 5.15 8.49 -24.23
N PRO A 288 5.49 9.75 -23.91
CA PRO A 288 4.45 10.75 -23.75
C PRO A 288 3.62 10.75 -25.03
N ALA A 289 2.29 10.71 -24.89
CA ALA A 289 1.41 10.81 -26.03
C ALA A 289 1.80 12.07 -26.82
N PRO A 290 1.98 11.99 -28.15
CA PRO A 290 2.26 13.18 -28.93
C PRO A 290 1.16 14.21 -28.64
N HIS A 291 1.55 15.44 -28.32
CA HIS A 291 0.63 16.57 -28.29
C HIS A 291 0.12 16.80 -29.72
N SER A 292 -0.88 16.03 -30.14
CA SER A 292 -1.73 16.42 -31.24
C SER A 292 -2.75 17.40 -30.69
N ASN A 293 -2.81 18.58 -31.32
CA ASN A 293 -3.77 19.63 -30.98
C ASN A 293 -5.17 19.30 -31.55
N GLN A 294 -5.59 18.03 -31.45
CA GLN A 294 -6.83 17.53 -32.03
C GLN A 294 -7.71 16.97 -30.90
N PRO A 295 -8.99 17.37 -30.83
CA PRO A 295 -9.89 16.89 -29.79
C PRO A 295 -10.10 15.38 -29.93
N VAL A 296 -9.80 14.64 -28.87
CA VAL A 296 -9.99 13.19 -28.81
C VAL A 296 -11.49 12.86 -28.80
N HIS A 297 -11.97 12.26 -29.89
CA HIS A 297 -13.31 11.66 -29.93
C HIS A 297 -13.33 10.41 -29.04
N ILE A 298 -14.12 10.44 -27.96
CA ILE A 298 -14.38 9.25 -27.14
C ILE A 298 -15.12 8.24 -28.01
N MET A 299 -14.45 7.15 -28.39
CA MET A 299 -15.08 6.01 -29.03
C MET A 299 -15.98 5.29 -28.01
N THR A 300 -17.29 5.43 -28.17
CA THR A 300 -18.28 4.59 -27.48
C THR A 300 -18.19 3.17 -28.02
N ASN A 301 -18.05 2.21 -27.11
CA ASN A 301 -17.94 0.77 -27.38
C ASN A 301 -19.16 0.25 -28.19
N PRO A 302 -18.97 -0.41 -29.35
CA PRO A 302 -20.06 -0.86 -30.22
C PRO A 302 -20.82 -2.10 -29.71
N ASN A 303 -20.45 -2.67 -28.56
CA ASN A 303 -21.07 -3.89 -28.01
C ASN A 303 -22.15 -3.67 -26.94
N ARG A 304 -22.68 -2.44 -26.78
CA ARG A 304 -23.84 -2.22 -25.90
C ARG A 304 -25.13 -2.19 -26.73
N GLY A 305 -25.64 -3.38 -27.02
CA GLY A 305 -26.96 -3.60 -27.59
C GLY A 305 -28.05 -2.83 -26.83
N GLY A 306 -28.99 -2.28 -27.59
CA GLY A 306 -29.89 -1.23 -27.16
C GLY A 306 -31.01 -1.63 -26.21
N ARG A 307 -31.56 -0.62 -25.54
CA ARG A 307 -33.00 -0.30 -25.48
C ARG A 307 -33.23 0.89 -24.55
N GLY A 308 -33.82 1.95 -25.11
CA GLY A 308 -34.82 2.78 -24.43
C GLY A 308 -34.31 4.00 -23.67
N GLY A 309 -34.52 5.18 -24.26
CA GLY A 309 -34.37 6.47 -23.59
C GLY A 309 -34.75 7.61 -24.53
N TYR A 310 -36.06 7.78 -24.73
CA TYR A 310 -36.70 8.75 -25.62
C TYR A 310 -36.23 10.20 -25.41
N ALA A 311 -35.80 10.86 -26.49
CA ALA A 311 -35.74 12.31 -26.58
C ALA A 311 -36.75 12.75 -27.67
N ASN A 312 -37.80 13.44 -27.23
CA ASN A 312 -38.74 14.14 -28.08
C ASN A 312 -37.99 15.22 -28.88
N GLY A 313 -37.99 15.08 -30.21
CA GLY A 313 -37.45 16.07 -31.13
C GLY A 313 -37.73 15.65 -32.55
N ARG A 314 -38.93 15.96 -33.04
CA ARG A 314 -39.33 15.77 -34.45
C ARG A 314 -38.35 16.50 -35.36
N GLY A 315 -37.52 15.75 -36.08
CA GLY A 315 -36.81 16.20 -37.28
C GLY A 315 -37.18 15.26 -38.42
N GLY A 316 -38.00 15.73 -39.36
CA GLY A 316 -38.28 15.03 -40.62
C GLY A 316 -37.12 15.19 -41.61
N PRO A 317 -36.97 14.24 -42.57
CA PRO A 317 -35.78 14.10 -43.41
C PRO A 317 -35.76 15.08 -44.61
N PRO A 318 -34.58 15.31 -45.24
CA PRO A 318 -34.40 16.33 -46.26
C PRO A 318 -34.78 15.80 -47.66
N PRO A 319 -35.11 16.71 -48.60
CA PRO A 319 -34.78 16.45 -49.99
C PRO A 319 -34.15 17.65 -50.72
N ALA A 320 -33.71 17.31 -51.93
CA ALA A 320 -32.76 17.97 -52.81
C ALA A 320 -33.21 19.30 -53.46
N ALA A 321 -32.21 19.91 -54.11
CA ALA A 321 -32.24 21.15 -54.87
C ALA A 321 -33.36 21.28 -55.92
N ALA A 322 -33.90 22.50 -56.08
CA ALA A 322 -34.06 23.20 -57.36
C ALA A 322 -34.71 24.58 -57.16
N GLN A 323 -34.37 25.49 -58.06
CA GLN A 323 -34.84 26.87 -58.19
C GLN A 323 -36.34 26.95 -58.52
N THR A 324 -37.04 27.99 -58.04
CA THR A 324 -37.83 28.97 -58.84
C THR A 324 -38.59 29.95 -57.93
N ARG A 325 -38.58 31.24 -58.33
CA ARG A 325 -39.40 32.38 -57.85
C ARG A 325 -40.89 32.20 -58.28
N PRO A 326 -41.87 33.10 -57.99
CA PRO A 326 -41.82 34.42 -57.32
C PRO A 326 -42.97 34.72 -56.30
N GLU A 327 -42.82 35.86 -55.58
CA GLU A 327 -43.82 36.92 -55.22
C GLU A 327 -45.10 36.54 -54.42
N THR A 328 -45.67 37.33 -53.50
CA THR A 328 -45.71 38.79 -53.26
C THR A 328 -46.42 39.08 -51.91
N THR A 329 -46.17 40.27 -51.34
CA THR A 329 -47.07 41.17 -50.55
C THR A 329 -47.56 40.68 -49.17
N ASP A 330 -47.69 41.48 -48.11
CA ASP A 330 -47.39 42.87 -47.73
C ASP A 330 -47.72 42.95 -46.21
N GLN A 331 -47.12 43.93 -45.50
CA GLN A 331 -47.67 44.80 -44.40
C GLN A 331 -48.62 44.18 -43.31
N ASP A 332 -48.62 44.52 -42.02
CA ASP A 332 -48.29 45.77 -41.34
C ASP A 332 -48.28 45.61 -39.80
N SER A 333 -47.57 46.54 -39.15
CA SER A 333 -47.82 47.25 -37.88
C SER A 333 -48.20 46.61 -36.51
N SER A 334 -47.44 47.09 -35.50
CA SER A 334 -47.88 47.65 -34.18
C SER A 334 -48.15 46.75 -32.94
N ALA A 335 -47.20 46.80 -31.98
CA ALA A 335 -47.24 47.27 -30.57
C ALA A 335 -48.59 47.31 -29.77
N PRO A 336 -48.59 47.55 -28.42
CA PRO A 336 -47.70 47.13 -27.30
C PRO A 336 -48.42 46.81 -25.93
N SER A 337 -47.69 46.17 -24.98
CA SER A 337 -47.76 46.26 -23.47
C SER A 337 -49.10 45.97 -22.73
N PRO A 338 -49.22 45.89 -21.35
CA PRO A 338 -48.26 46.09 -20.24
C PRO A 338 -48.34 45.08 -19.02
N GLN A 339 -47.47 45.31 -18.02
CA GLN A 339 -47.34 44.75 -16.65
C GLN A 339 -48.54 45.07 -15.68
N PRO A 340 -48.74 44.44 -14.48
CA PRO A 340 -48.04 44.79 -13.21
C PRO A 340 -47.93 43.76 -12.03
N ASN A 341 -46.81 43.90 -11.28
CA ASN A 341 -46.47 43.97 -9.82
C ASN A 341 -47.29 43.41 -8.60
N GLY A 342 -46.52 42.90 -7.58
CA GLY A 342 -46.70 42.96 -6.09
C GLY A 342 -47.57 41.88 -5.39
N GLY A 343 -47.38 41.36 -4.15
CA GLY A 343 -46.43 41.49 -3.02
C GLY A 343 -47.00 40.80 -1.71
N HIS A 344 -46.12 40.34 -0.79
CA HIS A 344 -46.26 40.06 0.69
C HIS A 344 -47.29 39.00 1.21
N GLY A 345 -46.90 37.93 1.93
CA GLY A 345 -46.65 37.86 3.40
C GLY A 345 -47.12 36.49 4.01
N PRO A 346 -46.75 36.09 5.25
CA PRO A 346 -46.62 34.68 5.68
C PRO A 346 -47.68 34.18 6.69
N SER A 347 -47.87 32.85 6.81
CA SER A 347 -48.58 32.22 7.95
C SER A 347 -48.34 30.70 8.09
N VAL A 348 -48.07 30.25 9.31
CA VAL A 348 -48.10 28.86 9.85
C VAL A 348 -49.16 28.90 10.98
N PRO A 349 -50.11 27.95 11.15
CA PRO A 349 -49.85 26.71 11.93
C PRO A 349 -50.76 25.50 11.63
N GLY A 350 -50.40 24.31 12.13
CA GLY A 350 -51.38 23.24 12.36
C GLY A 350 -50.88 21.79 12.35
N ARG A 351 -51.06 21.10 13.47
CA ARG A 351 -50.77 19.68 13.76
C ARG A 351 -51.59 18.68 12.92
N GLY A 352 -51.05 17.47 12.73
CA GLY A 352 -51.84 16.26 12.46
C GLY A 352 -51.01 15.00 12.18
N PHE A 353 -50.97 14.06 13.13
CA PHE A 353 -50.63 12.65 12.87
C PHE A 353 -51.79 11.97 12.12
N PRO A 354 -51.52 10.90 11.34
CA PRO A 354 -51.95 9.59 11.85
C PRO A 354 -50.99 8.43 11.56
N ARG A 355 -51.14 7.40 12.41
CA ARG A 355 -50.68 6.02 12.27
C ARG A 355 -51.11 5.39 10.93
N GLY A 356 -50.24 4.54 10.37
CA GLY A 356 -50.61 3.54 9.37
C GLY A 356 -49.40 2.66 9.01
N GLY A 357 -49.42 1.40 9.43
CA GLY A 357 -48.34 0.44 9.15
C GLY A 357 -48.47 -0.26 7.80
N ARG A 358 -47.36 -0.84 7.31
CA ARG A 358 -47.37 -2.10 6.55
C ARG A 358 -45.94 -2.64 6.40
N GLY A 359 -45.83 -3.96 6.58
CA GLY A 359 -44.58 -4.73 6.59
C GLY A 359 -43.85 -4.76 5.24
N GLY A 360 -42.52 -4.85 5.34
CA GLY A 360 -41.61 -5.05 4.23
C GLY A 360 -41.28 -6.53 4.04
N PHE A 361 -41.75 -7.03 2.91
CA PHE A 361 -41.52 -8.36 2.35
C PHE A 361 -40.05 -8.51 1.89
N VAL A 362 -39.49 -9.71 2.09
CA VAL A 362 -38.21 -10.16 1.53
C VAL A 362 -38.47 -10.71 0.12
N PRO A 363 -37.66 -10.38 -0.90
CA PRO A 363 -37.59 -11.17 -2.12
C PRO A 363 -36.27 -11.95 -2.19
N GLY A 364 -36.41 -13.27 -2.22
CA GLY A 364 -35.39 -14.19 -2.70
C GLY A 364 -35.58 -14.53 -4.18
N PHE A 365 -34.70 -15.44 -4.64
CA PHE A 365 -34.60 -16.12 -5.95
C PHE A 365 -33.79 -15.34 -7.03
N GLN A 366 -32.84 -15.92 -7.79
CA GLN A 366 -32.64 -17.33 -8.16
C GLN A 366 -31.29 -17.56 -8.89
N ARG A 367 -30.72 -18.77 -8.70
CA ARG A 367 -29.94 -19.65 -9.62
C ARG A 367 -28.64 -19.10 -10.28
N GLY A 368 -27.54 -19.85 -10.43
CA GLY A 368 -27.20 -21.27 -10.17
C GLY A 368 -26.06 -21.73 -11.11
N ARG A 369 -24.99 -22.34 -10.57
CA ARG A 369 -23.98 -23.24 -11.20
C ARG A 369 -22.99 -23.57 -10.08
N GLY A 370 -22.86 -24.79 -9.53
CA GLY A 370 -22.59 -26.07 -10.18
C GLY A 370 -21.08 -26.36 -10.10
N GLY A 371 -20.64 -27.10 -9.07
CA GLY A 371 -19.22 -27.48 -8.87
C GLY A 371 -19.03 -28.41 -7.67
N PHE A 372 -18.68 -29.66 -7.97
CA PHE A 372 -18.68 -30.89 -7.17
C PHE A 372 -17.48 -30.99 -6.20
N VAL A 373 -17.66 -31.48 -4.96
CA VAL A 373 -16.61 -32.10 -4.12
C VAL A 373 -17.23 -33.28 -3.36
N PRO A 374 -16.65 -34.50 -3.40
CA PRO A 374 -17.21 -35.69 -2.75
C PRO A 374 -16.87 -35.77 -1.26
N GLY A 375 -17.83 -36.26 -0.48
CA GLY A 375 -17.72 -36.43 0.96
C GLY A 375 -17.05 -37.74 1.39
N PHE A 376 -16.69 -37.78 2.67
CA PHE A 376 -16.48 -39.00 3.44
C PHE A 376 -17.07 -38.84 4.86
N ASP A 377 -17.95 -39.79 5.16
CA ASP A 377 -18.33 -40.44 6.43
C ASP A 377 -18.79 -39.68 7.67
N ARG A 378 -20.09 -39.86 7.95
CA ARG A 378 -20.69 -39.89 9.29
C ARG A 378 -20.72 -41.34 9.77
N GLY A 379 -20.17 -41.59 10.97
CA GLY A 379 -20.34 -42.86 11.68
C GLY A 379 -20.43 -42.65 13.20
N ARG A 380 -21.68 -42.67 13.70
CA ARG A 380 -22.19 -43.25 14.96
C ARG A 380 -21.26 -43.49 16.17
N GLY A 381 -21.73 -43.05 17.35
CA GLY A 381 -21.72 -43.91 18.56
C GLY A 381 -21.18 -43.30 19.86
N ALA A 382 -22.07 -42.84 20.75
CA ALA A 382 -21.88 -42.84 22.21
C ALA A 382 -22.58 -44.09 22.80
N PRO A 383 -22.66 -44.38 24.13
CA PRO A 383 -22.09 -43.72 25.32
C PRO A 383 -21.59 -44.69 26.44
N ARG A 384 -20.93 -44.15 27.50
CA ARG A 384 -20.86 -44.62 28.92
C ARG A 384 -19.65 -43.92 29.57
N GLY A 385 -19.65 -43.33 30.76
CA GLY A 385 -20.57 -43.25 31.89
C GLY A 385 -19.75 -42.96 33.16
N GLY A 386 -20.32 -42.30 34.17
CA GLY A 386 -19.94 -42.54 35.58
C GLY A 386 -19.11 -41.48 36.33
N PHE A 387 -19.83 -40.53 36.94
CA PHE A 387 -19.70 -39.98 38.31
C PHE A 387 -18.57 -40.47 39.26
N ARG A 388 -17.95 -39.50 39.95
CA ARG A 388 -17.70 -39.36 41.42
C ARG A 388 -16.53 -38.37 41.60
N GLY A 389 -16.46 -37.44 42.56
CA GLY A 389 -17.30 -37.11 43.70
C GLY A 389 -16.65 -35.91 44.44
N ARG A 390 -17.48 -35.06 45.04
CA ARG A 390 -17.10 -34.01 46.00
C ARG A 390 -16.52 -34.63 47.28
N GLY A 391 -15.51 -34.00 47.86
CA GLY A 391 -15.05 -34.26 49.23
C GLY A 391 -14.31 -33.06 49.82
N ARG A 392 -15.01 -32.32 50.70
CA ARG A 392 -14.46 -31.31 51.62
C ARG A 392 -13.65 -32.00 52.71
N GLY A 393 -12.53 -31.41 53.12
CA GLY A 393 -11.81 -31.72 54.37
C GLY A 393 -10.89 -30.57 54.73
N SER A 394 -11.11 -29.97 55.90
CA SER A 394 -10.43 -28.79 56.47
C SER A 394 -9.43 -29.23 57.56
N PHE A 395 -8.58 -28.29 58.00
CA PHE A 395 -7.59 -28.27 59.11
C PHE A 395 -6.15 -28.67 58.72
N ALA A 396 -5.08 -27.96 59.09
CA ALA A 396 -4.90 -26.78 59.96
C ALA A 396 -3.62 -26.00 59.56
N ALA A 397 -3.56 -24.72 59.92
CA ALA A 397 -2.35 -23.88 59.91
C ALA A 397 -1.86 -23.63 61.35
N PRO A 398 -0.56 -23.43 61.60
CA PRO A 398 -0.05 -23.09 62.92
C PRO A 398 -0.15 -21.58 63.19
N THR A 399 -0.36 -21.24 64.45
CA THR A 399 -0.48 -19.90 65.03
C THR A 399 0.83 -19.10 65.01
N PRO A 400 0.74 -17.76 65.06
CA PRO A 400 1.59 -16.95 65.91
C PRO A 400 0.77 -16.29 67.04
N SER A 401 1.51 -15.77 68.01
CA SER A 401 1.14 -15.19 69.31
C SER A 401 -0.04 -14.23 69.35
#